data_AF-A0A1Q9TFY2-F1
#
_entry.id   AF-A0A1Q9TFY2-F1
#
_cell.length_a   1.000
_cell.length_b   1.000
_cell.length_c   1.000
_cell.angle_alpha   90.00
_cell.angle_beta   90.00
_cell.angle_gamma   90.00
#
_symmetry.space_group_name_H-M   'P 1'
#
loop_
_entity.id
_entity.type
_entity.pdbx_description
1 polymer ?
#
loop_
_entity_poly.entity_id
_entity_poly.type
_entity_poly.pdbx_seq_one_letter_code
_entity_poly.pdbx_strand_id
1 'polypeptide(L)' 'MLKLIGAAALGLIGGGLVGFALSNVLGIGLLVAGGGTLPSWAPLLKYLIAICAALGLVAAPMLVARGGR' A
#
# COMPACT_ATOMS: atom_id res chain seq x y z
N MET A 1 8.45 -19.61 13.15
CA MET A 1 8.64 -18.14 13.17
C MET A 1 9.10 -17.56 11.84
N LEU A 2 10.13 -18.10 11.18
CA LEU A 2 10.66 -17.58 9.90
C LEU A 2 9.59 -17.38 8.80
N LYS A 3 8.62 -18.32 8.71
CA LYS A 3 7.52 -18.29 7.73
C LYS A 3 6.55 -17.10 7.94
N LEU A 4 6.29 -16.72 9.19
CA LEU A 4 5.46 -15.57 9.55
C LEU A 4 6.20 -14.25 9.30
N ILE A 5 7.50 -14.20 9.61
CA ILE A 5 8.34 -13.02 9.34
C ILE A 5 8.47 -12.79 7.83
N GLY A 6 8.70 -13.87 7.06
CA GLY A 6 8.73 -13.80 5.59
C GLY A 6 7.39 -13.35 5.01
N ALA A 7 6.28 -13.85 5.54
CA ALA A 7 4.95 -13.40 5.15
C ALA A 7 4.71 -11.92 5.47
N ALA A 8 5.10 -11.46 6.66
CA ALA A 8 5.00 -10.06 7.04
C ALA A 8 5.86 -9.15 6.15
N ALA A 9 7.08 -9.56 5.81
CA ALA A 9 7.94 -8.83 4.89
C ALA A 9 7.34 -8.75 3.47
N LEU A 10 6.85 -9.88 2.94
CA LEU A 10 6.15 -9.92 1.65
C LEU A 10 4.87 -9.08 1.68
N GLY A 11 4.13 -9.11 2.78
CA GLY A 11 2.93 -8.29 3.00
C GLY A 11 3.24 -6.81 3.04
N LEU A 12 4.31 -6.40 3.73
CA LEU A 12 4.78 -5.01 3.77
C LEU A 12 5.18 -4.53 2.37
N ILE A 13 5.97 -5.32 1.65
CA ILE A 13 6.44 -4.98 0.30
C ILE A 13 5.25 -4.93 -0.68
N GLY A 14 4.39 -5.94 -0.67
CA GLY A 14 3.21 -6.01 -1.53
C GLY A 14 2.22 -4.88 -1.24
N GLY A 15 1.93 -4.63 0.04
CA GLY A 15 1.09 -3.52 0.47
C GLY A 15 1.69 -2.17 0.11
N GLY A 16 3.00 -1.99 0.26
CA GLY A 16 3.71 -0.77 -0.15
C GLY A 16 3.65 -0.55 -1.67
N LEU A 17 3.85 -1.59 -2.47
CA LEU A 17 3.73 -1.54 -3.93
C LEU A 17 2.33 -1.17 -4.38
N VAL A 18 1.30 -1.78 -3.79
CA VAL A 18 -0.10 -1.47 -4.09
C VAL A 18 -0.42 -0.03 -3.73
N GLY A 19 -0.03 0.41 -2.53
CA GLY A 19 -0.23 1.79 -2.09
C GLY A 19 0.53 2.78 -2.99
N PHE A 20 1.75 2.47 -3.40
CA PHE A 20 2.52 3.29 -4.34
C PHE A 20 1.84 3.40 -5.70
N ALA A 21 1.39 2.28 -6.27
CA ALA A 21 0.67 2.28 -7.54
C ALA A 21 -0.62 3.11 -7.44
N LEU A 22 -1.41 2.92 -6.38
CA LEU A 22 -2.65 3.65 -6.15
C LEU A 22 -2.42 5.16 -5.98
N SER A 23 -1.40 5.55 -5.19
CA SER A 23 -1.02 6.96 -5.02
C SER A 23 -0.56 7.60 -6.32
N ASN A 24 0.17 6.89 -7.17
CA ASN A 24 0.59 7.41 -8.46
C ASN A 24 -0.58 7.53 -9.44
N VAL A 25 -1.44 6.52 -9.54
CA VAL A 25 -2.62 6.56 -10.42
C VAL A 25 -3.53 7.71 -10.04
N LEU A 26 -3.80 7.89 -8.75
CA LEU A 26 -4.60 9.03 -8.27
C LEU A 26 -3.88 10.36 -8.48
N GLY A 27 -2.56 10.43 -8.25
CA GLY A 27 -1.77 11.64 -8.47
C GLY A 27 -1.75 12.08 -9.94
N ILE A 28 -1.55 11.15 -10.85
CA ILE A 28 -1.62 11.38 -12.30
C ILE A 28 -3.04 11.75 -12.72
N GLY A 29 -4.06 11.03 -12.21
CA GLY A 29 -5.46 11.34 -12.49
C GLY A 29 -5.84 12.75 -12.06
N LEU A 30 -5.41 13.18 -10.87
CA LEU A 30 -5.61 14.55 -10.38
C LEU A 30 -4.86 15.58 -11.21
N LEU A 31 -3.62 15.29 -11.62
CA LEU A 31 -2.84 16.19 -12.48
C LEU A 31 -3.50 16.39 -13.85
N VAL A 32 -3.97 15.30 -14.46
CA VAL A 32 -4.65 15.33 -15.76
C VAL A 32 -6.01 16.03 -15.66
N ALA A 33 -6.80 15.71 -14.63
CA ALA A 33 -8.12 16.32 -14.42
C ALA A 33 -8.03 17.80 -14.00
N GLY A 34 -7.00 18.17 -13.24
CA GLY A 34 -6.75 19.54 -12.78
C GLY A 34 -6.00 20.43 -13.78
N GLY A 35 -5.79 19.96 -15.02
CA GLY A 35 -5.12 20.73 -16.07
C GLY A 35 -3.69 21.17 -15.72
N GLY A 36 -2.95 20.37 -14.94
CA GLY A 36 -1.61 20.70 -14.46
C GLY A 36 -1.54 21.27 -13.04
N THR A 37 -2.68 21.47 -12.36
CA THR A 37 -2.69 21.90 -10.96
C THR A 37 -2.99 20.73 -10.03
N LEU A 38 -2.13 20.50 -9.04
CA LEU A 38 -2.39 19.53 -7.98
C LEU A 38 -3.19 20.18 -6.86
N PRO A 39 -4.24 19.53 -6.34
CA PRO A 39 -4.95 19.98 -5.15
C PRO A 39 -4.02 20.11 -3.94
N SER A 40 -4.30 21.04 -3.03
CA SER A 40 -3.50 21.28 -1.81
C SER A 40 -3.41 20.06 -0.88
N TRP A 41 -4.40 19.15 -0.93
CA TRP A 41 -4.40 17.88 -0.21
C TRP A 41 -3.76 16.72 -0.98
N ALA A 42 -3.32 16.90 -2.23
CA ALA A 42 -2.62 15.85 -2.99
C ALA A 42 -1.39 15.25 -2.26
N PRO A 43 -0.62 16.00 -1.45
CA PRO A 43 0.45 15.43 -0.63
C PRO A 43 -0.01 14.35 0.36
N LEU A 44 -1.31 14.28 0.71
CA LEU A 44 -1.84 13.22 1.57
C LEU A 44 -1.83 11.84 0.89
N LEU A 45 -1.73 11.77 -0.44
CA LEU A 45 -1.68 10.49 -1.15
C LEU A 45 -0.49 9.63 -0.74
N LYS A 46 0.61 10.22 -0.25
CA LYS A 46 1.76 9.45 0.26
C LYS A 46 1.41 8.58 1.46
N TYR A 47 0.37 8.94 2.23
CA TYR A 47 -0.06 8.14 3.38
C TYR A 47 -0.78 6.86 2.96
N LEU A 48 -1.36 6.78 1.75
CA LEU A 48 -1.92 5.53 1.23
C LEU A 48 -0.86 4.43 1.14
N ILE A 49 0.38 4.79 0.81
CA ILE A 49 1.51 3.85 0.77
C ILE A 49 1.72 3.22 2.15
N ALA A 50 1.80 4.05 3.18
CA ALA A 50 1.98 3.59 4.56
C ALA A 50 0.79 2.77 5.06
N ILE A 51 -0.44 3.17 4.73
CA ILE A 51 -1.67 2.45 5.12
C ILE A 51 -1.72 1.07 4.46
N CYS A 52 -1.49 0.98 3.14
CA CYS A 52 -1.50 -0.30 2.44
C CYS A 52 -0.35 -1.20 2.90
N ALA A 53 0.84 -0.65 3.15
CA ALA A 53 1.96 -1.40 3.73
C ALA A 53 1.63 -1.95 5.12
N ALA A 54 1.00 -1.16 5.99
CA ALA A 54 0.57 -1.60 7.32
C ALA A 54 -0.51 -2.70 7.24
N LEU A 55 -1.49 -2.54 6.34
CA LEU A 55 -2.51 -3.57 6.09
C LEU A 55 -1.87 -4.87 5.61
N GLY A 56 -0.95 -4.80 4.66
CA GLY A 56 -0.22 -5.97 4.16
C GLY A 56 0.64 -6.63 5.23
N LEU A 57 1.33 -5.84 6.06
CA LEU A 57 2.15 -6.31 7.18
C LEU A 57 1.33 -7.13 8.19
N VAL A 58 0.08 -6.74 8.47
CA VAL A 58 -0.79 -7.46 9.41
C VAL A 58 -1.55 -8.61 8.74
N ALA A 59 -2.08 -8.40 7.53
CA ALA A 59 -2.93 -9.37 6.85
C ALA A 59 -2.14 -10.60 6.36
N ALA A 60 -0.93 -10.41 5.82
CA ALA A 60 -0.13 -11.51 5.29
C ALA A 60 0.23 -12.59 6.33
N PRO A 61 0.74 -12.27 7.54
CA PRO A 61 0.97 -13.28 8.56
C PRO A 61 -0.33 -13.92 9.06
N MET A 62 -1.45 -13.19 9.12
CA MET A 62 -2.75 -13.77 9.48
C MET A 62 -3.27 -14.77 8.45
N LEU A 63 -3.08 -14.50 7.15
CA LEU A 63 -3.43 -15.43 6.07
C LEU A 63 -2.58 -16.70 6.14
N VAL A 64 -1.28 -16.57 6.38
CA VAL A 64 -0.38 -17.72 6.56
C VAL A 64 -0.71 -18.53 7.81
N ALA A 65 -1.13 -17.87 8.90
CA ALA A 65 -1.59 -18.55 10.10
C ALA A 65 -2.93 -19.30 9.91
N ARG A 66 -3.78 -18.85 8.98
CA ARG A 66 -5.06 -19.51 8.65
C ARG A 66 -4.93 -20.62 7.61
N GLY A 67 -4.06 -20.49 6.62
CA GLY A 67 -3.84 -21.47 5.56
C GLY A 67 -2.99 -22.69 5.94
N GLY A 68 -2.57 -22.80 7.20
CA GLY A 68 -1.83 -23.94 7.74
C GLY A 68 -2.68 -24.99 8.47
N ARG A 69 -4.00 -24.87 8.43
CA ARG A 69 -4.97 -25.90 8.87
C ARG A 69 -5.49 -26.63 7.64
#